data_AF-A0A519L5P1-F1
#
_entry.id   AF-A0A519L5P1-F1
#
_cell.length_a   1.000
_cell.length_b   1.000
_cell.length_c   1.000
_cell.angle_alpha   90.00
_cell.angle_beta   90.00
_cell.angle_gamma   90.00
#
_symmetry.space_group_name_H-M   'P 1'
#
loop_
_entity.id
_entity.type
_entity.pdbx_description
1 polymer ?
#
loop_
_entity_poly.entity_id
_entity_poly.type
_entity_poly.pdbx_seq_one_letter_code
_entity_poly.pdbx_strand_id
1 'polypeptide(L)' 'MSNADHGRKGPLKPRTEQDAVVVADPPHQALVMSADEADLSGIRMMTEAAKARENQAVGQRRDED' A
#
# COMPACT_ATOMS: atom_id res chain seq x y z
N MET A 1 -19.27 15.85 10.23
CA MET A 1 -18.78 15.91 8.84
C MET A 1 -17.28 16.11 8.92
N SER A 2 -16.50 15.02 8.80
CA SER A 2 -15.06 15.09 9.03
C SER A 2 -14.34 15.58 7.77
N ASN A 3 -13.87 16.81 7.89
CA ASN A 3 -12.78 17.51 7.23
C ASN A 3 -11.84 16.74 6.28
N ALA A 4 -11.48 17.48 5.23
CA ALA A 4 -10.25 17.41 4.42
C ALA A 4 -10.20 16.37 3.28
N ASP A 5 -11.12 16.48 2.32
CA ASP A 5 -10.94 15.99 0.95
C ASP A 5 -9.99 16.90 0.14
N HIS A 6 -8.79 17.16 0.69
CA HIS A 6 -7.70 17.75 -0.09
C HIS A 6 -7.01 16.60 -0.80
N GLY A 7 -7.08 16.59 -2.13
CA GLY A 7 -6.54 15.51 -2.97
C GLY A 7 -5.18 15.04 -2.48
N ARG A 8 -5.00 13.72 -2.37
CA ARG A 8 -3.79 13.13 -1.81
C ARG A 8 -2.58 13.61 -2.59
N LYS A 9 -1.65 14.26 -1.89
CA LYS A 9 -0.36 14.74 -2.41
C LYS A 9 0.77 13.93 -1.82
N GLY A 10 1.85 13.78 -2.59
CA GLY A 10 3.05 13.12 -2.14
C GLY A 10 3.05 11.60 -2.38
N PRO A 11 4.15 10.93 -2.01
CA PRO A 11 4.33 9.52 -2.29
C PRO A 11 3.36 8.66 -1.46
N LEU A 12 2.95 7.54 -2.04
CA LEU A 12 2.16 6.53 -1.36
C LEU A 12 2.91 5.98 -0.15
N LYS A 13 2.12 5.60 0.85
CA LYS A 13 2.56 4.95 2.07
C LYS A 13 1.81 3.63 2.19
N PRO A 14 2.08 2.66 1.30
CA PRO A 14 1.49 1.35 1.41
C PRO A 14 1.96 0.66 2.69
N ARG A 15 1.14 -0.24 3.18
CA ARG A 15 1.48 -1.14 4.28
C ARG A 15 0.93 -2.53 3.99
N THR A 16 1.62 -3.53 4.47
CA THR A 16 1.12 -4.90 4.47
C THR A 16 0.11 -5.06 5.59
N GLU A 17 -1.08 -5.52 5.25
CA GLU A 17 -2.07 -6.00 6.21
C GLU A 17 -2.39 -7.46 5.85
N GLN A 18 -2.04 -8.39 6.74
CA GLN A 18 -2.13 -9.83 6.49
C GLN A 18 -1.38 -10.23 5.21
N ASP A 19 -2.10 -10.73 4.21
CA ASP A 19 -1.61 -11.18 2.91
C ASP A 19 -1.86 -10.15 1.79
N ALA A 20 -2.27 -8.94 2.12
CA ALA A 20 -2.59 -7.87 1.17
C ALA A 20 -1.75 -6.61 1.37
N VAL A 21 -1.53 -5.88 0.28
CA VAL A 21 -0.97 -4.52 0.31
C VAL A 21 -2.10 -3.52 0.35
N VAL A 22 -2.15 -2.72 1.41
CA VAL A 22 -3.19 -1.71 1.62
C VAL A 22 -2.60 -0.32 1.49
N VAL A 23 -3.29 0.52 0.73
CA VAL A 23 -3.07 1.97 0.68
C VAL A 23 -4.25 2.62 1.37
N ALA A 24 -4.06 3.09 2.61
CA ALA A 24 -5.10 3.80 3.35
C ALA A 24 -5.55 5.07 2.60
N ASP A 25 -6.84 5.36 2.58
CA ASP A 25 -7.47 6.54 1.97
C ASP A 25 -7.14 6.71 0.47
N PRO A 26 -7.67 5.84 -0.43
CA PRO A 26 -7.63 6.12 -1.85
C PRO A 26 -8.44 7.40 -2.11
N PRO A 27 -7.85 8.46 -2.69
CA PRO A 27 -8.60 9.68 -2.95
C PRO A 27 -9.70 9.40 -3.97
N HIS A 28 -10.89 9.96 -3.76
CA HIS A 28 -11.96 9.96 -4.76
C HIS A 28 -11.62 10.81 -6.00
N GLN A 29 -10.60 11.65 -5.87
CA GLN A 29 -10.06 12.54 -6.90
C GLN A 29 -8.70 12.03 -7.41
N ALA A 30 -8.27 12.51 -8.57
CA ALA A 30 -7.01 12.10 -9.18
C ALA A 30 -5.83 12.32 -8.22
N LEU A 31 -4.98 11.29 -8.10
CA LEU A 31 -3.71 11.38 -7.38
C LEU A 31 -2.78 12.37 -8.08
N VAL A 32 -2.21 13.30 -7.31
CA VAL A 32 -1.21 14.23 -7.81
C VAL A 32 0.12 13.91 -7.13
N MET A 33 1.09 13.44 -7.92
CA MET A 33 2.44 13.10 -7.49
C MET A 33 3.46 13.56 -8.53
N SER A 34 4.65 13.96 -8.10
CA SER A 34 5.79 14.13 -9.01
C SER A 34 6.31 12.77 -9.52
N ALA A 35 7.18 12.80 -10.52
CA ALA A 35 7.84 11.58 -11.01
C ALA A 35 8.63 10.88 -9.89
N ASP A 36 9.45 11.62 -9.13
CA ASP A 36 10.22 11.08 -8.00
C ASP A 36 9.31 10.48 -6.91
N GLU A 37 8.16 11.11 -6.67
CA GLU A 37 7.17 10.61 -5.71
C GLU A 37 6.48 9.33 -6.21
N ALA A 38 6.24 9.22 -7.52
CA ALA A 38 5.71 8.01 -8.15
C ALA A 38 6.71 6.86 -8.06
N ASP A 39 7.98 7.12 -8.35
CA ASP A 39 9.05 6.13 -8.26
C ASP A 39 9.21 5.61 -6.82
N LEU A 40 9.26 6.53 -5.86
CA LEU A 40 9.32 6.17 -4.44
C LEU A 40 8.08 5.37 -4.00
N SER A 41 6.91 5.70 -4.53
CA SER A 41 5.67 4.96 -4.28
C SER A 41 5.75 3.53 -4.81
N GLY A 42 6.27 3.36 -6.04
CA GLY A 42 6.46 2.06 -6.66
C GLY A 42 7.41 1.17 -5.87
N ILE A 43 8.53 1.72 -5.39
CA ILE A 43 9.49 0.98 -4.55
C ILE A 43 8.80 0.47 -3.28
N ARG A 44 8.09 1.35 -2.56
CA ARG A 44 7.38 0.97 -1.33
C ARG A 44 6.31 -0.08 -1.57
N MET A 45 5.56 0.05 -2.66
CA MET A 45 4.54 -0.93 -3.06
C MET A 45 5.16 -2.31 -3.26
N MET A 46 6.29 -2.40 -3.96
CA MET A 46 6.99 -3.67 -4.18
C MET A 46 7.50 -4.28 -2.86
N THR A 47 8.04 -3.45 -1.96
CA THR A 47 8.49 -3.90 -0.63
C THR A 47 7.34 -4.50 0.18
N GLU A 48 6.19 -3.83 0.25
CA GLU A 48 5.04 -4.35 0.99
C GLU A 48 4.41 -5.56 0.29
N ALA A 49 4.41 -5.61 -1.04
CA ALA A 49 3.96 -6.79 -1.78
C ALA A 49 4.81 -8.03 -1.48
N ALA A 50 6.12 -7.87 -1.32
CA ALA A 50 7.00 -8.95 -0.92
C ALA A 50 6.63 -9.49 0.47
N LYS A 51 6.43 -8.60 1.45
CA LYS A 51 5.98 -8.97 2.80
C LYS A 51 4.62 -9.67 2.80
N ALA A 52 3.68 -9.18 2.00
CA ALA A 52 2.36 -9.79 1.85
C ALA A 52 2.45 -11.25 1.35
N ARG A 53 3.31 -11.49 0.35
CA ARG A 53 3.59 -12.86 -0.16
C ARG A 53 4.24 -13.75 0.90
N GLU A 54 5.17 -13.22 1.69
CA GLU A 54 5.77 -13.95 2.80
C GLU A 54 4.73 -14.33 3.85
N ASN A 55 3.84 -13.40 4.23
CA ASN A 55 2.76 -13.66 5.18
C ASN A 55 1.80 -14.72 4.65
N GLN A 56 1.45 -14.67 3.36
CA GLN A 56 0.63 -15.70 2.71
C GLN A 56 1.29 -17.08 2.77
N ALA A 57 2.60 -17.17 2.46
CA ALA A 57 3.35 -18.41 2.50
C ALA A 57 3.55 -18.94 3.94
N VAL A 58 3.61 -18.06 4.95
CA VAL A 58 3.60 -18.46 6.36
C VAL A 58 2.22 -18.96 6.79
N GLY A 59 1.14 -18.30 6.35
CA GLY A 59 -0.24 -18.71 6.60
C GLY A 59 -0.53 -20.10 6.05
N GLN A 60 -0.23 -20.34 4.77
CA GLN A 60 -0.42 -21.64 4.13
C GLN A 60 0.32 -22.79 4.84
N ARG A 61 1.54 -22.54 5.34
CA ARG A 61 2.31 -23.54 6.10
C ARG A 61 1.73 -23.89 7.47
N ARG A 62 0.88 -23.03 8.05
CA ARG A 62 0.22 -23.31 9.34
C ARG A 62 -1.10 -24.06 9.19
N ASP A 63 -1.69 -24.04 7.99
CA ASP A 63 -2.93 -24.75 7.68
C ASP A 63 -2.68 -26.21 7.27
N GLU A 64 -1.41 -26.61 7.11
CA GLU A 64 -0.98 -27.96 6.70
C GLU A 64 -0.49 -28.85 7.86
N ASP A 65 -0.50 -28.37 9.12
CA ASP A 65 -0.14 -29.10 10.36
C ASP A 65 -1.37 -29.45 11.22
#